data_AF-A0A1Q6W951-F1
#
_entry.id   AF-A0A1Q6W951-F1
#
_cell.length_a   1.000
_cell.length_b   1.000
_cell.length_c   1.000
_cell.angle_alpha   90.00
_cell.angle_beta   90.00
_cell.angle_gamma   90.00
#
_symmetry.space_group_name_H-M   'P 1'
#
loop_
_entity.id
_entity.type
_entity.pdbx_description
1 polymer ?
#
loop_
_entity_poly.entity_id
_entity_poly.type
_entity_poly.pdbx_seq_one_letter_code
_entity_poly.pdbx_strand_id
1 'polypeptide(L)'
;MVRRCTPREIRAQILANLHRWEGQGVWVSAYDEWRRIAQSGDDGTLFAAMLGRDEEAVRLRQSMPYVGLLPQAEVTKLYEEAGA
;
A
#
# COMPACT_ATOMS: atom_id res chain seq x y z
N MET A 1 -8.71 -10.22 14.59
CA MET A 1 -7.41 -10.91 14.39
C MET A 1 -6.74 -10.28 13.18
N VAL A 2 -5.62 -9.59 13.36
CA VAL A 2 -4.94 -8.88 12.26
C VAL A 2 -4.15 -9.89 11.42
N ARG A 3 -4.45 -9.98 10.11
CA ARG A 3 -3.68 -10.79 9.17
C ARG A 3 -2.25 -10.26 9.09
N ARG A 4 -1.28 -11.18 9.15
CA ARG A 4 0.13 -10.85 8.97
C ARG A 4 0.45 -10.89 7.47
N CYS A 5 0.86 -9.76 6.93
CA CYS A 5 1.45 -9.67 5.59
C CYS A 5 2.95 -9.44 5.75
N THR A 6 3.74 -10.20 5.00
CA THR A 6 5.19 -10.00 4.90
C THR A 6 5.49 -8.77 4.04
N PRO A 7 6.65 -8.09 4.24
CA PRO A 7 7.08 -7.01 3.35
C PRO A 7 7.09 -7.41 1.87
N ARG A 8 7.46 -8.67 1.59
CA ARG A 8 7.44 -9.24 0.23
C ARG A 8 6.04 -9.26 -0.38
N GLU A 9 5.02 -9.68 0.38
CA GLU A 9 3.63 -9.70 -0.10
C GLU A 9 3.10 -8.28 -0.33
N ILE A 10 3.46 -7.34 0.55
CA ILE A 10 3.11 -5.93 0.39
C ILE A 10 3.70 -5.37 -0.91
N ARG A 11 4.99 -5.60 -1.16
CA ARG A 11 5.66 -5.19 -2.41
C ARG A 11 5.00 -5.79 -3.65
N ALA A 12 4.70 -7.09 -3.61
CA ALA A 12 4.03 -7.77 -4.72
C ALA A 12 2.66 -7.15 -5.01
N GLN A 13 1.88 -6.84 -3.96
CA GLN A 13 0.59 -6.18 -4.11
C GLN A 13 0.71 -4.76 -4.69
N ILE A 14 1.70 -3.99 -4.22
CA ILE A 14 1.99 -2.65 -4.75
C ILE A 14 2.28 -2.72 -6.24
N LEU A 15 3.21 -3.59 -6.66
CA LEU A 15 3.60 -3.71 -8.07
C LEU A 15 2.44 -4.18 -8.94
N ALA A 16 1.63 -5.14 -8.47
CA ALA A 16 0.46 -5.62 -9.19
C ALA A 16 -0.60 -4.52 -9.39
N ASN A 17 -0.87 -3.74 -8.34
CA ASN A 17 -1.83 -2.64 -8.41
C ASN A 17 -1.34 -1.52 -9.33
N LEU A 18 -0.07 -1.13 -9.23
CA LEU A 18 0.53 -0.11 -10.11
C LEU A 18 0.47 -0.54 -11.57
N HIS A 19 0.82 -1.79 -11.89
CA HIS A 19 0.74 -2.31 -13.25
C HIS A 19 -0.69 -2.29 -13.80
N ARG A 20 -1.68 -2.67 -12.99
CA ARG A 20 -3.09 -2.61 -13.37
C ARG A 20 -3.56 -1.18 -13.62
N TRP A 21 -3.20 -0.23 -12.76
CA TRP A 21 -3.60 1.17 -12.88
C TRP A 21 -2.94 1.86 -14.09
N GLU A 22 -1.70 1.50 -14.39
CA GLU A 22 -1.00 1.91 -15.63
C GLU A 22 -1.83 1.54 -16.87
N GLY A 23 -2.30 0.29 -16.92
CA GLY A 23 -3.15 -0.20 -18.01
C GLY A 23 -4.53 0.45 -18.09
N GLN A 24 -4.97 1.14 -17.03
CA GLN A 24 -6.23 1.89 -16.98
C GLN A 24 -6.06 3.37 -17.34
N GLY A 25 -4.83 3.81 -17.66
CA GLY A 25 -4.54 5.19 -18.05
C GLY A 25 -4.49 6.19 -16.89
N VAL A 26 -4.45 5.71 -15.64
CA VAL A 26 -4.29 6.56 -14.45
C VAL A 26 -2.81 6.55 -14.06
N TRP A 27 -2.16 7.71 -14.14
CA TRP A 27 -0.76 7.86 -13.72
C TRP A 27 -0.53 9.18 -12.98
N VAL A 28 0.08 9.09 -11.80
CA VAL A 28 0.50 10.24 -11.00
C VAL A 28 1.95 10.04 -10.57
N SER A 29 2.68 11.13 -10.27
CA SER A 29 4.11 11.08 -9.91
C SER A 29 4.40 10.14 -8.72
N ALA A 30 3.46 10.03 -7.78
CA ALA A 30 3.59 9.12 -6.64
C ALA A 30 3.72 7.64 -7.05
N TYR A 31 3.26 7.23 -8.23
CA TYR A 31 3.34 5.85 -8.69
C TYR A 31 4.77 5.42 -8.99
N ASP A 32 5.57 6.30 -9.59
CA ASP A 32 7.00 6.06 -9.82
C ASP A 32 7.77 5.94 -8.50
N GLU A 33 7.39 6.73 -7.50
CA GLU A 33 7.95 6.67 -6.16
C GLU A 33 7.61 5.34 -5.47
N TRP A 34 6.35 4.95 -5.49
CA TRP A 34 5.92 3.64 -4.97
C TRP A 34 6.57 2.47 -5.70
N ARG A 35 6.75 2.55 -7.03
CA ARG A 35 7.47 1.55 -7.81
C ARG A 35 8.92 1.43 -7.34
N ARG A 36 9.62 2.55 -7.15
CA ARG A 36 11.00 2.56 -6.62
C ARG A 36 11.08 1.98 -5.21
N ILE A 37 10.19 2.38 -4.31
CA ILE A 37 10.11 1.87 -2.93
C ILE A 37 9.87 0.36 -2.93
N ALA A 38 8.96 -0.14 -3.78
CA ALA A 38 8.67 -1.56 -3.84
C ALA A 38 9.80 -2.38 -4.48
N GLN A 39 10.64 -1.77 -5.33
CA GLN A 39 11.75 -2.45 -5.99
C GLN A 39 13.07 -2.39 -5.21
N SER A 40 13.24 -1.43 -4.29
CA SER A 40 14.49 -1.24 -3.55
C SER A 40 14.86 -2.40 -2.62
N GLY A 41 13.86 -3.20 -2.21
CA GLY A 41 14.03 -4.27 -1.22
C GLY A 41 14.24 -3.76 0.21
N ASP A 42 14.22 -2.44 0.43
CA ASP A 42 14.37 -1.84 1.75
C ASP A 42 13.03 -1.79 2.49
N ASP A 43 12.89 -2.69 3.47
CA ASP A 43 11.72 -2.77 4.35
C ASP A 43 11.53 -1.50 5.19
N GLY A 44 12.63 -0.83 5.57
CA GLY A 44 12.58 0.40 6.35
C GLY A 44 11.94 1.54 5.57
N THR A 45 12.41 1.78 4.34
CA THR A 45 11.79 2.77 3.44
C THR A 45 10.34 2.42 3.12
N LEU A 46 10.02 1.14 2.89
CA LEU A 46 8.64 0.71 2.67
C LEU A 46 7.74 1.06 3.86
N PHE A 47 8.14 0.72 5.08
CA PHE A 47 7.34 1.00 6.27
C PHE A 47 7.30 2.48 6.63
N ALA A 48 8.37 3.24 6.37
CA ALA A 48 8.38 4.68 6.53
C ALA A 48 7.32 5.34 5.62
N ALA A 49 7.25 4.95 4.34
CA ALA A 49 6.23 5.46 3.43
C ALA A 49 4.80 5.03 3.84
N MET A 50 4.63 3.81 4.35
CA MET A 50 3.32 3.30 4.77
C MET A 50 2.83 3.87 6.10
N LEU A 51 3.71 4.12 7.07
CA LEU A 51 3.32 4.38 8.47
C LEU A 51 3.81 5.74 8.99
N GLY A 52 4.75 6.37 8.29
CA GLY A 52 5.36 7.64 8.68
C GLY A 52 4.33 8.76 8.82
N ARG A 53 4.61 9.75 9.67
CA ARG A 53 3.71 10.89 9.92
C ARG A 53 4.20 12.19 9.33
N ASP A 54 5.36 12.17 8.67
CA ASP A 54 5.86 13.31 7.93
C ASP A 54 5.01 13.59 6.67
N GLU A 55 5.22 14.78 6.11
CA GLU A 55 4.50 15.26 4.93
C GLU A 55 4.66 14.32 3.74
N GLU A 56 5.84 13.75 3.58
CA GLU A 56 6.19 12.87 2.48
C GLU A 56 5.40 11.54 2.54
N ALA A 57 5.40 10.88 3.70
CA ALA A 57 4.61 9.68 3.92
C ALA A 57 3.11 9.95 3.79
N VAL A 58 2.62 11.10 4.28
CA VAL A 58 1.21 11.49 4.14
C VAL A 58 0.85 11.68 2.66
N ARG A 59 1.69 12.37 1.88
CA ARG A 59 1.52 12.58 0.44
C ARG A 59 1.50 11.26 -0.31
N LEU A 60 2.47 10.37 -0.07
CA LEU A 60 2.54 9.05 -0.70
C LEU A 60 1.29 8.20 -0.38
N ARG A 61 0.78 8.29 0.85
CA ARG A 61 -0.46 7.64 1.27
C ARG A 61 -1.74 8.21 0.65
N GLN A 62 -1.71 9.32 -0.08
CA GLN A 62 -2.88 9.68 -0.91
C GLN A 62 -3.04 8.74 -2.11
N SER A 63 -1.99 7.99 -2.46
CA SER A 63 -1.94 7.06 -3.59
C SER A 63 -1.60 5.64 -3.13
N MET A 64 -2.28 5.11 -2.11
CA MET A 64 -1.96 3.82 -1.46
C MET A 64 -2.04 2.62 -2.41
N PRO A 65 -0.93 2.12 -2.99
CA PRO A 65 -0.98 1.01 -3.95
C PRO A 65 -1.03 -0.35 -3.24
N TYR A 66 -1.09 -0.37 -1.91
CA TYR A 66 -1.22 -1.57 -1.09
C TYR A 66 -2.68 -1.86 -0.68
N VAL A 67 -3.67 -1.21 -1.32
CA VAL A 67 -5.08 -1.58 -1.16
C VAL A 67 -5.33 -3.02 -1.65
N GLY A 68 -6.31 -3.69 -1.03
CA GLY A 68 -6.63 -5.09 -1.34
C GLY A 68 -5.70 -6.13 -0.70
N LEU A 69 -4.79 -5.72 0.19
CA LEU A 69 -3.96 -6.65 0.99
C LEU A 69 -4.78 -7.60 1.87
N LEU A 70 -5.96 -7.14 2.31
CA LEU A 70 -6.88 -7.92 3.12
C LEU A 70 -8.08 -8.37 2.27
N PRO A 71 -8.57 -9.61 2.44
CA PRO A 71 -9.85 -10.02 1.89
C PRO A 71 -10.97 -9.09 2.36
N GLN A 72 -11.95 -8.81 1.51
CA GLN A 72 -13.04 -7.90 1.82
C GLN A 72 -13.79 -8.30 3.11
N ALA A 73 -13.98 -9.59 3.36
CA ALA A 73 -14.61 -10.09 4.59
C ALA A 73 -13.82 -9.72 5.86
N GLU A 74 -12.48 -9.74 5.81
CA GLU A 74 -11.65 -9.29 6.94
C GLU A 74 -11.76 -7.78 7.15
N VAL A 75 -11.81 -7.01 6.06
CA VAL A 75 -12.00 -5.55 6.12
C VAL A 75 -13.36 -5.20 6.73
N THR A 76 -14.43 -5.87 6.31
CA THR A 76 -15.78 -5.67 6.88
C THR A 76 -15.79 -5.91 8.38
N LYS A 77 -15.18 -7.01 8.84
CA LYS A 77 -15.08 -7.32 10.26
C LYS A 77 -14.32 -6.23 11.05
N LEU A 78 -13.23 -5.70 10.50
CA LEU A 78 -12.48 -4.62 11.13
C LEU A 78 -13.30 -3.32 11.25
N TYR A 79 -14.13 -3.00 10.25
CA TYR A 79 -15.03 -1.85 10.34
C TYR A 79 -16.12 -2.03 11.41
N GLU A 80 -16.68 -3.24 11.53
CA GLU A 80 -17.63 -3.58 12.59
C GLU A 80 -17.00 -3.45 13.99
N GLU A 81 -15.76 -3.93 14.16
CA GLU A 81 -15.01 -3.84 15.43
C GLU A 81 -14.63 -2.39 15.81
N ALA A 82 -14.40 -1.51 14.84
CA ALA A 82 -14.00 -0.11 15.08
C ALA A 82 -15.20 0.85 15.25
N GLY A 83 -16.39 0.44 14.83
CA GLY A 83 -17.63 1.20 14.98
C GLY A 83 -18.41 0.91 16.27
N ALA A 84 -17.92 -0.01 17.11
CA ALA A 84 -18.45 -0.35 18.43
C ALA A 84 -17.69 0.39 19.55
#